data_AF-A0A0J6S843-F1
#
_entry.id   AF-A0A0J6S843-F1
#
_cell.length_a   1.000
_cell.length_b   1.000
_cell.length_c   1.000
_cell.angle_alpha   90.00
_cell.angle_beta   90.00
_cell.angle_gamma   90.00
#
_symmetry.space_group_name_H-M   'P 1'
#
loop_
_entity.id
_entity.type
_entity.pdbx_description
1 polymer ?
#
loop_
_entity_poly.entity_id
_entity_poly.type
_entity_poly.pdbx_seq_one_letter_code
_entity_poly.pdbx_strand_id
1 'polypeptide(L)'
;MIPPGPSPSASLEESRRALGWPALGLDVVRRFPLPAAAAPALAASAPWLPEAAASLARTVPRPPTVAPFVDAPFYRVPGSIRSICYCPAMPASGDGAPGGAVVAIKGLEPGLPDFERLLGDLRRPGFTPHAIAEHLVFEERKIPGCLGLAEALREAERAAAAQERHLRHYGELARLPLPLVVHRHAEETTSRVRDGLRTILGADAFALAETLLAGALGVYIYHYPAAPIRAREIDALLAGLGFRERLLALLREGCDPGATIEGWVRLFVRLLYLGFLPGTLASLRTGLCCQPQNACLDGGFVDLDSLAAPAELADEAAILGSLQLGFDALLRSVRSLVTGSDEPDRAGAEEVRVDLHGIARHVWALIDAAVESEARPGLILDPTVRRWLAVPRRFDDLAALLRPRAARPSTFDAESRDFHAFGRALIRSARP
;
A
#
# COMPACT_ATOMS: atom_id res chain seq x y z
N MET A 1 -22.34 -23.87 24.98
CA MET A 1 -21.24 -24.70 24.46
C MET A 1 -20.84 -24.11 23.12
N ILE A 2 -19.63 -23.57 23.01
CA ILE A 2 -19.07 -23.18 21.71
C ILE A 2 -18.77 -24.51 20.99
N PRO A 3 -19.27 -24.73 19.76
CA PRO A 3 -18.94 -25.95 19.01
C PRO A 3 -17.42 -26.06 18.89
N PRO A 4 -16.85 -27.29 18.93
CA PRO A 4 -15.42 -27.46 18.71
C PRO A 4 -15.05 -26.80 17.39
N GLY A 5 -14.06 -25.90 17.45
CA GLY A 5 -13.54 -25.22 16.25
C GLY A 5 -13.06 -26.23 15.21
N PRO A 6 -12.99 -25.82 13.93
CA PRO A 6 -12.54 -26.71 12.87
C PRO A 6 -11.13 -27.25 13.17
N SER A 7 -10.88 -28.51 12.76
CA SER A 7 -9.54 -29.08 12.77
C SER A 7 -8.58 -28.14 12.02
N PRO A 8 -7.33 -27.93 12.46
CA PRO A 8 -6.34 -27.10 11.74
C PRO A 8 -5.98 -27.61 10.33
N SER A 9 -6.61 -28.70 9.87
CA SER A 9 -6.53 -29.25 8.51
C SER A 9 -7.81 -29.06 7.69
N ALA A 10 -8.84 -28.40 8.24
CA ALA A 10 -10.10 -28.21 7.54
C ALA A 10 -9.91 -27.30 6.32
N SER A 11 -10.47 -27.73 5.19
CA SER A 11 -10.50 -26.94 3.96
C SER A 11 -11.24 -25.62 4.18
N LEU A 12 -10.98 -24.63 3.32
CA LEU A 12 -11.67 -23.33 3.36
C LEU A 12 -13.21 -23.49 3.34
N GLU A 13 -13.70 -24.46 2.58
CA GLU A 13 -15.13 -24.73 2.47
C GLU A 13 -15.71 -25.36 3.73
N GLU A 14 -15.00 -26.30 4.35
CA GLU A 14 -15.39 -26.88 5.64
C GLU A 14 -15.39 -25.85 6.75
N SER A 15 -14.35 -25.00 6.84
CA SER A 15 -14.29 -23.91 7.81
C SER A 15 -15.46 -22.94 7.65
N ARG A 16 -15.77 -22.53 6.41
CA ARG A 16 -16.93 -21.68 6.12
C ARG A 16 -18.23 -22.33 6.58
N ARG A 17 -18.44 -23.62 6.26
CA ARG A 17 -19.65 -24.36 6.66
C ARG A 17 -19.76 -24.51 8.18
N ALA A 18 -18.64 -24.78 8.86
CA ALA A 18 -18.58 -24.90 10.32
C ALA A 18 -18.97 -23.60 11.03
N LEU A 19 -18.57 -22.45 10.47
CA LEU A 19 -18.96 -21.12 10.96
C LEU A 19 -20.41 -20.74 10.59
N GLY A 20 -21.11 -21.55 9.79
CA GLY A 20 -22.44 -21.22 9.29
C GLY A 20 -22.47 -20.04 8.32
N TRP A 21 -21.33 -19.67 7.74
CA TRP A 21 -21.24 -18.53 6.85
C TRP A 21 -21.79 -18.89 5.46
N PRO A 22 -22.75 -18.12 4.91
CA PRO A 22 -23.24 -18.37 3.55
C PRO A 22 -22.16 -18.06 2.50
N ALA A 23 -22.35 -18.56 1.29
CA ALA A 23 -21.54 -18.17 0.14
C ALA A 23 -22.16 -16.94 -0.53
N LEU A 24 -21.33 -16.02 -1.01
CA LEU A 24 -21.76 -14.96 -1.93
C LEU A 24 -21.83 -15.52 -3.35
N GLY A 25 -22.94 -15.24 -4.04
CA GLY A 25 -23.05 -15.48 -5.48
C GLY A 25 -22.29 -14.39 -6.23
N LEU A 26 -21.07 -14.70 -6.68
CA LEU A 26 -20.21 -13.78 -7.43
C LEU A 26 -19.74 -14.44 -8.72
N ASP A 27 -19.70 -13.67 -9.80
CA ASP A 27 -19.24 -14.15 -11.09
C ASP A 27 -17.72 -14.09 -11.17
N VAL A 28 -17.07 -15.17 -11.59
CA VAL A 28 -15.63 -15.16 -11.85
C VAL A 28 -15.35 -14.35 -13.11
N VAL A 29 -14.58 -13.28 -12.98
CA VAL A 29 -14.16 -12.45 -14.12
C VAL A 29 -12.82 -12.94 -14.64
N ARG A 30 -11.86 -13.21 -13.75
CA ARG A 30 -10.52 -13.64 -14.15
C ARG A 30 -9.88 -14.52 -13.09
N ARG A 31 -9.23 -15.60 -13.53
CA ARG A 31 -8.36 -16.45 -12.72
C ARG A 31 -6.91 -16.16 -13.04
N PHE A 32 -6.07 -16.19 -12.01
CA PHE A 32 -4.63 -16.03 -12.11
C PHE A 32 -4.00 -17.35 -11.64
N PRO A 33 -3.56 -18.22 -12.56
CA PRO A 33 -2.98 -19.50 -12.19
C PRO A 33 -1.70 -19.29 -11.39
N LEU A 34 -1.47 -20.16 -10.41
CA LEU A 34 -0.22 -20.13 -9.65
C LEU A 34 0.98 -20.35 -10.58
N PRO A 35 2.03 -19.51 -10.53
CA PRO A 35 3.20 -19.69 -11.38
C PRO A 35 3.86 -21.04 -11.10
N ALA A 36 4.09 -21.85 -12.14
CA ALA A 36 4.72 -23.17 -11.99
C ALA A 36 6.10 -23.10 -11.31
N ALA A 37 6.88 -22.05 -11.60
CA ALA A 37 8.18 -21.82 -10.97
C ALA A 37 8.10 -21.50 -9.46
N ALA A 38 6.95 -21.05 -8.96
CA ALA A 38 6.73 -20.81 -7.53
C ALA A 38 6.19 -22.05 -6.80
N ALA A 39 5.80 -23.10 -7.52
CA ALA A 39 5.14 -24.28 -6.95
C ALA A 39 5.94 -24.94 -5.81
N PRO A 40 7.28 -25.13 -5.88
CA PRO A 40 8.02 -25.73 -4.77
C PRO A 40 7.97 -24.88 -3.49
N ALA A 41 8.16 -23.56 -3.61
CA ALA A 41 8.12 -22.64 -2.48
C ALA A 41 6.72 -22.58 -1.86
N LEU A 42 5.67 -22.49 -2.69
CA LEU A 42 4.28 -22.49 -2.24
C LEU A 42 3.86 -23.84 -1.63
N ALA A 43 4.32 -24.97 -2.16
CA ALA A 43 4.07 -26.28 -1.56
C ALA A 43 4.69 -26.41 -0.17
N ALA A 44 5.84 -25.76 0.06
CA ALA A 44 6.50 -25.76 1.36
C ALA A 44 5.83 -24.81 2.37
N SER A 45 5.46 -23.59 1.96
CA SER A 45 4.95 -22.56 2.88
C SER A 45 3.44 -22.48 3.00
N ALA A 46 2.70 -22.89 1.95
CA ALA A 46 1.25 -22.80 1.84
C ALA A 46 0.66 -23.96 1.02
N PRO A 47 0.85 -25.23 1.44
CA PRO A 47 0.37 -26.41 0.69
C PRO A 47 -1.15 -26.43 0.46
N TRP A 48 -1.91 -25.73 1.29
CA TRP A 48 -3.36 -25.56 1.21
C TRP A 48 -3.82 -24.57 0.13
N LEU A 49 -2.91 -23.75 -0.41
CA LEU A 49 -3.25 -22.64 -1.30
C LEU A 49 -3.94 -23.07 -2.61
N PRO A 50 -3.51 -24.14 -3.33
CA PRO A 50 -4.18 -24.55 -4.56
C PRO A 50 -5.65 -24.93 -4.35
N GLU A 51 -5.95 -25.64 -3.26
CA GLU A 51 -7.32 -26.02 -2.91
C GLU A 51 -8.15 -24.79 -2.51
N ALA A 52 -7.59 -23.91 -1.67
CA ALA A 52 -8.26 -22.67 -1.27
C ALA A 52 -8.55 -21.76 -2.47
N ALA A 53 -7.60 -21.61 -3.40
CA ALA A 53 -7.80 -20.83 -4.63
C ALA A 53 -8.89 -21.44 -5.52
N ALA A 54 -8.91 -22.77 -5.68
CA ALA A 54 -9.95 -23.46 -6.43
C ALA A 54 -11.33 -23.32 -5.77
N SER A 55 -11.40 -23.37 -4.44
CA SER A 55 -12.61 -23.17 -3.65
C SER A 55 -13.14 -21.73 -3.78
N LEU A 56 -12.27 -20.73 -3.61
CA LEU A 56 -12.62 -19.32 -3.72
C LEU A 56 -13.07 -18.95 -5.14
N ALA A 57 -12.51 -19.59 -6.17
CA ALA A 57 -12.97 -19.44 -7.55
C ALA A 57 -14.37 -20.04 -7.82
N ARG A 58 -15.00 -20.72 -6.84
CA ARG A 58 -16.38 -21.22 -6.93
C ARG A 58 -17.30 -20.56 -5.91
N THR A 59 -16.81 -20.37 -4.69
CA THR A 59 -17.59 -19.88 -3.56
C THR A 59 -16.76 -18.93 -2.71
N VAL A 60 -17.24 -17.71 -2.54
CA VAL A 60 -16.58 -16.71 -1.70
C VAL A 60 -17.33 -16.60 -0.36
N PRO A 61 -16.64 -16.65 0.79
CA PRO A 61 -17.29 -16.57 2.09
C PRO A 61 -18.00 -15.23 2.30
N ARG A 62 -19.18 -15.26 2.93
CA ARG A 62 -19.91 -14.08 3.39
C ARG A 62 -19.78 -13.98 4.92
N PRO A 63 -18.82 -13.21 5.46
CA PRO A 63 -18.77 -12.96 6.90
C PRO A 63 -20.05 -12.25 7.37
N PRO A 64 -20.39 -12.32 8.67
CA PRO A 64 -21.62 -11.74 9.19
C PRO A 64 -21.57 -10.20 9.30
N THR A 65 -20.39 -9.59 9.26
CA THR A 65 -20.20 -8.16 9.54
C THR A 65 -19.05 -7.52 8.75
N VAL A 66 -19.15 -6.21 8.51
CA VAL A 66 -18.04 -5.32 8.08
C VAL A 66 -17.03 -5.04 9.19
N ALA A 67 -17.41 -5.21 10.47
CA ALA A 67 -16.57 -4.92 11.62
C ALA A 67 -15.35 -5.87 11.71
N PRO A 68 -14.30 -5.50 12.46
CA PRO A 68 -13.21 -6.41 12.82
C PRO A 68 -13.73 -7.64 13.59
N PHE A 69 -13.16 -8.81 13.33
CA PHE A 69 -13.51 -10.06 14.00
C PHE A 69 -12.36 -11.07 13.92
N VAL A 70 -12.42 -12.12 14.75
CA VAL A 70 -11.56 -13.30 14.69
C VAL A 70 -12.44 -14.54 14.85
N ASP A 71 -12.66 -15.25 13.75
CA ASP A 71 -13.46 -16.48 13.66
C ASP A 71 -12.60 -17.52 12.92
N ALA A 72 -11.62 -18.11 13.63
CA ALA A 72 -10.58 -18.93 13.02
C ALA A 72 -11.17 -20.00 12.06
N PRO A 73 -10.61 -20.14 10.84
CA PRO A 73 -9.36 -19.54 10.32
C PRO A 73 -9.51 -18.16 9.64
N PHE A 74 -10.66 -17.49 9.80
CA PHE A 74 -10.91 -16.18 9.21
C PHE A 74 -10.73 -15.05 10.22
N TYR A 75 -10.27 -13.90 9.74
CA TYR A 75 -10.18 -12.70 10.56
C TYR A 75 -10.26 -11.43 9.72
N ARG A 76 -10.61 -10.31 10.37
CA ARG A 76 -10.47 -8.95 9.84
C ARG A 76 -9.75 -8.10 10.86
N VAL A 77 -8.59 -7.56 10.47
CA VAL A 77 -7.77 -6.69 11.32
C VAL A 77 -8.50 -5.37 11.61
N PRO A 78 -8.42 -4.83 12.83
CA PRO A 78 -8.90 -3.48 13.12
C PRO A 78 -8.33 -2.43 12.14
N GLY A 79 -9.19 -1.58 11.58
CA GLY A 79 -8.80 -0.57 10.60
C GLY A 79 -8.74 -1.06 9.14
N SER A 80 -8.77 -2.36 8.88
CA SER A 80 -8.95 -2.90 7.53
C SER A 80 -10.39 -2.69 7.05
N ILE A 81 -10.60 -1.65 6.25
CA ILE A 81 -11.94 -1.27 5.76
C ILE A 81 -12.45 -2.13 4.59
N ARG A 82 -11.57 -2.86 3.90
CA ARG A 82 -11.91 -3.53 2.63
C ARG A 82 -11.41 -4.96 2.51
N SER A 83 -10.90 -5.60 3.57
CA SER A 83 -10.30 -6.93 3.45
C SER A 83 -10.56 -7.83 4.65
N ILE A 84 -10.89 -9.08 4.37
CA ILE A 84 -10.82 -10.21 5.31
C ILE A 84 -9.67 -11.13 4.91
N CYS A 85 -9.16 -11.89 5.86
CA CYS A 85 -8.06 -12.83 5.66
C CYS A 85 -8.49 -14.25 6.05
N TYR A 86 -8.02 -15.23 5.28
CA TYR A 86 -8.07 -16.66 5.60
C TYR A 86 -6.66 -17.14 5.89
N CYS A 87 -6.44 -17.69 7.08
CA CYS A 87 -5.17 -18.23 7.54
C CYS A 87 -5.41 -19.57 8.27
N PRO A 88 -5.17 -20.73 7.62
CA PRO A 88 -5.36 -22.04 8.25
C PRO A 88 -4.50 -22.27 9.50
N ALA A 89 -3.34 -21.60 9.58
CA ALA A 89 -2.42 -21.70 10.71
C ALA A 89 -2.84 -20.83 11.92
N MET A 90 -3.98 -20.12 11.84
CA MET A 90 -4.48 -19.30 12.93
C MET A 90 -4.87 -20.17 14.14
N PRO A 91 -4.42 -19.82 15.37
CA PRO A 91 -4.83 -20.52 16.58
C PRO A 91 -6.34 -20.48 16.79
N ALA A 92 -6.95 -21.60 17.17
CA ALA A 92 -8.39 -21.68 17.42
C ALA A 92 -8.85 -20.80 18.61
N SER A 93 -7.95 -20.45 19.53
CA SER A 93 -8.24 -19.57 20.66
C SER A 93 -8.44 -18.10 20.25
N GLY A 94 -7.99 -17.70 19.05
CA GLY A 94 -7.91 -16.29 18.66
C GLY A 94 -6.84 -15.48 19.40
N ASP A 95 -6.19 -16.09 20.41
CA ASP A 95 -5.10 -15.49 21.17
C ASP A 95 -3.79 -15.64 20.40
N GLY A 96 -3.33 -14.55 19.79
CA GLY A 96 -2.04 -14.46 19.10
C GLY A 96 -2.14 -13.84 17.71
N ALA A 97 -1.03 -13.26 17.25
CA ALA A 97 -0.95 -12.76 15.88
C ALA A 97 -1.09 -13.92 14.87
N PRO A 98 -1.82 -13.73 13.76
CA PRO A 98 -1.86 -14.72 12.70
C PRO A 98 -0.45 -14.99 12.19
N GLY A 99 0.04 -16.21 12.40
CA GLY A 99 1.30 -16.68 11.86
C GLY A 99 1.12 -17.26 10.46
N GLY A 100 2.04 -16.94 9.55
CA GLY A 100 2.14 -17.60 8.24
C GLY A 100 1.34 -16.97 7.11
N ALA A 101 1.32 -17.67 5.98
CA ALA A 101 0.71 -17.21 4.74
C ALA A 101 -0.81 -17.07 4.85
N VAL A 102 -1.37 -16.12 4.11
CA VAL A 102 -2.81 -15.83 4.12
C VAL A 102 -3.36 -15.70 2.71
N VAL A 103 -4.66 -15.90 2.57
CA VAL A 103 -5.43 -15.39 1.44
C VAL A 103 -6.26 -14.20 1.91
N ALA A 104 -6.01 -13.04 1.32
CA ALA A 104 -6.80 -11.85 1.53
C ALA A 104 -7.92 -11.76 0.49
N ILE A 105 -9.11 -11.37 0.93
CA ILE A 105 -10.31 -11.22 0.11
C ILE A 105 -10.77 -9.77 0.25
N LYS A 106 -10.55 -8.97 -0.80
CA LYS A 106 -10.81 -7.52 -0.82
C LYS A 106 -12.10 -7.20 -1.57
N GLY A 107 -12.98 -6.38 -1.01
CA GLY A 107 -14.20 -5.90 -1.70
C GLY A 107 -15.49 -6.68 -1.42
N LEU A 108 -15.59 -7.42 -0.31
CA LEU A 108 -16.81 -8.15 0.06
C LEU A 108 -17.89 -7.27 0.66
N GLU A 109 -17.50 -6.10 1.16
CA GLU A 109 -18.32 -5.19 1.96
C GLU A 109 -19.70 -4.92 1.35
N PRO A 110 -19.84 -4.67 0.03
CA PRO A 110 -21.13 -4.46 -0.61
C PRO A 110 -22.13 -5.61 -0.46
N GLY A 111 -21.67 -6.83 -0.20
CA GLY A 111 -22.50 -8.01 0.00
C GLY A 111 -22.85 -8.29 1.46
N LEU A 112 -22.27 -7.57 2.43
CA LEU A 112 -22.43 -7.87 3.84
C LEU A 112 -23.75 -7.32 4.42
N PRO A 113 -24.29 -7.91 5.49
CA PRO A 113 -25.59 -7.52 6.07
C PRO A 113 -25.63 -6.10 6.65
N ASP A 114 -24.48 -5.60 7.11
CA ASP A 114 -24.34 -4.31 7.80
C ASP A 114 -23.53 -3.29 6.97
N PHE A 115 -23.53 -3.44 5.65
CA PHE A 115 -22.86 -2.53 4.73
C PHE A 115 -23.35 -1.07 4.87
N GLU A 116 -24.64 -0.88 5.12
CA GLU A 116 -25.25 0.43 5.30
C GLU A 116 -24.71 1.16 6.54
N ARG A 117 -24.30 0.41 7.57
CA ARG A 117 -23.60 0.96 8.74
C ARG A 117 -22.23 1.51 8.34
N LEU A 118 -21.47 0.75 7.54
CA LEU A 118 -20.18 1.22 7.00
C LEU A 118 -20.36 2.53 6.21
N LEU A 119 -21.37 2.61 5.35
CA LEU A 119 -21.69 3.85 4.63
C LEU A 119 -22.01 5.02 5.57
N GLY A 120 -22.74 4.77 6.64
CA GLY A 120 -23.01 5.76 7.69
C GLY A 120 -21.73 6.29 8.34
N ASP A 121 -20.79 5.39 8.68
CA ASP A 121 -19.50 5.76 9.29
C ASP A 121 -18.62 6.61 8.38
N LEU A 122 -18.79 6.52 7.05
CA LEU A 122 -18.07 7.33 6.06
C LEU A 122 -18.60 8.77 5.93
N ARG A 123 -19.72 9.11 6.57
CA ARG A 123 -20.23 10.50 6.62
C ARG A 123 -19.42 11.42 7.56
N ARG A 124 -18.58 10.85 8.42
CA ARG A 124 -17.76 11.64 9.35
C ARG A 124 -16.77 12.55 8.59
N PRO A 125 -16.36 13.67 9.20
CA PRO A 125 -15.35 14.55 8.61
C PRO A 125 -14.06 13.78 8.26
N GLY A 126 -13.50 14.06 7.09
CA GLY A 126 -12.21 13.50 6.65
C GLY A 126 -11.03 14.43 6.94
N PHE A 127 -9.91 14.17 6.28
CA PHE A 127 -8.70 15.02 6.31
C PHE A 127 -8.78 16.22 5.34
N THR A 128 -9.86 16.29 4.58
CA THR A 128 -10.20 17.38 3.66
C THR A 128 -11.44 18.12 4.17
N PRO A 129 -11.83 19.27 3.59
CA PRO A 129 -13.11 19.89 3.90
C PRO A 129 -14.33 18.96 3.66
N HIS A 130 -14.15 17.88 2.90
CA HIS A 130 -15.17 16.87 2.61
C HIS A 130 -15.28 15.78 3.68
N ALA A 131 -16.48 15.20 3.81
CA ALA A 131 -16.66 13.93 4.51
C ALA A 131 -15.82 12.81 3.85
N ILE A 132 -15.50 11.75 4.60
CA ILE A 132 -14.65 10.66 4.07
C ILE A 132 -15.24 10.06 2.78
N ALA A 133 -16.55 9.84 2.72
CA ALA A 133 -17.20 9.31 1.51
C ALA A 133 -16.96 10.19 0.27
N GLU A 134 -17.09 11.51 0.41
CA GLU A 134 -16.86 12.45 -0.68
C GLU A 134 -15.38 12.59 -1.03
N HIS A 135 -14.49 12.55 -0.03
CA HIS A 135 -13.05 12.50 -0.24
C HIS A 135 -12.65 11.32 -1.14
N LEU A 136 -13.16 10.12 -0.85
CA LEU A 136 -12.89 8.93 -1.66
C LEU A 136 -13.30 9.13 -3.13
N VAL A 137 -14.41 9.82 -3.38
CA VAL A 137 -14.90 10.05 -4.74
C VAL A 137 -14.12 11.14 -5.47
N PHE A 138 -13.94 12.31 -4.85
CA PHE A 138 -13.31 13.46 -5.50
C PHE A 138 -11.80 13.30 -5.63
N GLU A 139 -11.16 12.82 -4.57
CA GLU A 139 -9.71 12.77 -4.47
C GLU A 139 -9.18 11.41 -4.92
N GLU A 140 -9.72 10.32 -4.40
CA GLU A 140 -9.20 8.98 -4.70
C GLU A 140 -9.82 8.33 -5.95
N ARG A 141 -10.90 8.91 -6.50
CA ARG A 141 -11.69 8.30 -7.59
C ARG A 141 -12.14 6.87 -7.26
N LYS A 142 -12.50 6.62 -6.00
CA LYS A 142 -12.95 5.32 -5.47
C LYS A 142 -14.41 5.38 -5.05
N ILE A 143 -15.04 4.21 -5.06
CA ILE A 143 -16.42 4.02 -4.61
C ILE A 143 -16.40 3.83 -3.09
N PRO A 144 -17.08 4.67 -2.29
CA PRO A 144 -17.02 4.60 -0.82
C PRO A 144 -17.44 3.23 -0.29
N GLY A 145 -16.57 2.61 0.51
CA GLY A 145 -16.81 1.29 1.10
C GLY A 145 -16.78 0.13 0.11
N CYS A 146 -16.40 0.34 -1.15
CA CYS A 146 -16.41 -0.70 -2.18
C CYS A 146 -15.06 -0.83 -2.89
N LEU A 147 -14.92 -1.90 -3.66
CA LEU A 147 -13.85 -2.10 -4.64
C LEU A 147 -14.48 -2.08 -6.03
N GLY A 148 -14.05 -1.16 -6.90
CA GLY A 148 -14.51 -1.16 -8.29
C GLY A 148 -13.94 -2.35 -9.06
N LEU A 149 -14.68 -2.92 -10.01
CA LEU A 149 -14.17 -4.06 -10.79
C LEU A 149 -12.92 -3.70 -11.60
N ALA A 150 -12.88 -2.49 -12.17
CA ALA A 150 -11.70 -1.99 -12.87
C ALA A 150 -10.49 -1.82 -11.93
N GLU A 151 -10.70 -1.34 -10.69
CA GLU A 151 -9.64 -1.25 -9.65
C GLU A 151 -9.11 -2.66 -9.33
N ALA A 152 -10.01 -3.63 -9.10
CA ALA A 152 -9.65 -5.01 -8.80
C ALA A 152 -8.82 -5.67 -9.92
N LEU A 153 -9.22 -5.47 -11.19
CA LEU A 153 -8.51 -6.03 -12.34
C LEU A 153 -7.12 -5.41 -12.52
N ARG A 154 -7.02 -4.07 -12.48
CA ARG A 154 -5.73 -3.39 -12.61
C ARG A 154 -4.78 -3.78 -11.49
N GLU A 155 -5.24 -3.79 -10.24
CA GLU A 155 -4.42 -4.19 -9.10
C GLU A 155 -3.90 -5.63 -9.26
N ALA A 156 -4.77 -6.56 -9.65
CA ALA A 156 -4.41 -7.96 -9.89
C ALA A 156 -3.42 -8.11 -11.07
N GLU A 157 -3.60 -7.37 -12.15
CA GLU A 157 -2.68 -7.38 -13.30
C GLU A 157 -1.30 -6.83 -12.95
N ARG A 158 -1.24 -5.71 -12.22
CA ARG A 158 0.03 -5.14 -11.75
C ARG A 158 0.74 -6.09 -10.79
N ALA A 159 0.00 -6.70 -9.87
CA ALA A 159 0.53 -7.70 -8.94
C ALA A 159 1.08 -8.93 -9.70
N ALA A 160 0.33 -9.46 -10.68
CA ALA A 160 0.77 -10.58 -11.50
C ALA A 160 2.06 -10.25 -12.26
N ALA A 161 2.11 -9.09 -12.92
CA ALA A 161 3.26 -8.66 -13.70
C ALA A 161 4.51 -8.47 -12.80
N ALA A 162 4.34 -7.87 -11.62
CA ALA A 162 5.42 -7.70 -10.66
C ALA A 162 5.94 -9.05 -10.15
N GLN A 163 5.04 -9.96 -9.74
CA GLN A 163 5.42 -11.30 -9.26
C GLN A 163 6.09 -12.14 -10.36
N GLU A 164 5.57 -12.11 -11.59
CA GLU A 164 6.15 -12.86 -12.71
C GLU A 164 7.59 -12.41 -13.00
N ARG A 165 7.82 -11.09 -13.12
CA ARG A 165 9.16 -10.56 -13.36
C ARG A 165 10.07 -10.81 -12.16
N HIS A 166 9.57 -10.67 -10.94
CA HIS A 166 10.37 -10.94 -9.73
C HIS A 166 10.81 -12.42 -9.70
N LEU A 167 9.88 -13.36 -9.89
CA LEU A 167 10.18 -14.79 -9.91
C LEU A 167 11.18 -15.15 -11.01
N ARG A 168 11.05 -14.54 -12.20
CA ARG A 168 11.97 -14.76 -13.33
C ARG A 168 13.41 -14.35 -13.02
N HIS A 169 13.62 -13.21 -12.36
CA HIS A 169 14.95 -12.64 -12.17
C HIS A 169 15.58 -12.92 -10.80
N TYR A 170 14.75 -13.11 -9.77
CA TYR A 170 15.19 -13.35 -8.40
C TYR A 170 14.95 -14.81 -7.94
N GLY A 171 14.21 -15.61 -8.71
CA GLY A 171 13.97 -17.02 -8.41
C GLY A 171 13.00 -17.28 -7.25
N GLU A 172 12.40 -16.23 -6.68
CA GLU A 172 11.48 -16.31 -5.54
C GLU A 172 10.28 -15.38 -5.75
N LEU A 173 9.19 -15.63 -5.02
CA LEU A 173 8.07 -14.67 -4.93
C LEU A 173 8.50 -13.47 -4.08
N ALA A 174 8.11 -12.28 -4.52
CA ALA A 174 8.27 -11.09 -3.70
C ALA A 174 7.28 -11.09 -2.54
N ARG A 175 7.56 -10.31 -1.48
CA ARG A 175 6.57 -9.93 -0.45
C ARG A 175 5.59 -8.91 -1.02
N LEU A 176 4.81 -9.36 -1.99
CA LEU A 176 3.79 -8.63 -2.73
C LEU A 176 2.57 -9.56 -2.89
N PRO A 177 1.35 -9.03 -3.10
CA PRO A 177 0.20 -9.82 -3.49
C PRO A 177 0.50 -10.77 -4.67
N LEU A 178 0.18 -12.05 -4.51
CA LEU A 178 0.08 -13.02 -5.59
C LEU A 178 -1.40 -13.15 -5.96
N PRO A 179 -1.87 -12.56 -7.07
CA PRO A 179 -3.28 -12.58 -7.43
C PRO A 179 -3.75 -14.02 -7.69
N LEU A 180 -4.98 -14.33 -7.29
CA LEU A 180 -5.59 -15.66 -7.47
C LEU A 180 -6.85 -15.58 -8.34
N VAL A 181 -7.78 -14.70 -7.98
CA VAL A 181 -9.04 -14.54 -8.70
C VAL A 181 -9.62 -13.16 -8.50
N VAL A 182 -10.28 -12.65 -9.55
CA VAL A 182 -11.13 -11.46 -9.48
C VAL A 182 -12.56 -11.89 -9.79
N HIS A 183 -13.49 -11.51 -8.92
CA HIS A 183 -14.92 -11.69 -9.12
C HIS A 183 -15.64 -10.36 -9.36
N ARG A 184 -16.84 -10.45 -9.92
CA ARG A 184 -17.80 -9.36 -10.06
C ARG A 184 -18.99 -9.62 -9.13
N HIS A 185 -19.46 -8.57 -8.47
CA HIS A 185 -20.73 -8.59 -7.75
C HIS A 185 -21.92 -8.57 -8.71
N ALA A 186 -23.03 -9.15 -8.27
CA ALA A 186 -24.28 -9.10 -9.02
C ALA A 186 -24.78 -7.65 -9.22
N GLU A 187 -25.58 -7.42 -10.25
CA GLU A 187 -26.10 -6.08 -10.57
C GLU A 187 -27.02 -5.55 -9.46
N GLU A 188 -27.72 -6.44 -8.76
CA GLU A 188 -28.56 -6.13 -7.61
C GLU A 188 -27.73 -5.54 -6.47
N THR A 189 -26.53 -6.09 -6.24
CA THR A 189 -25.60 -5.54 -5.24
C THR A 189 -25.13 -4.15 -5.64
N THR A 190 -24.74 -3.96 -6.91
CA THR A 190 -24.32 -2.66 -7.44
C THR A 190 -25.43 -1.62 -7.33
N SER A 191 -26.68 -2.01 -7.64
CA SER A 191 -27.86 -1.14 -7.52
C SER A 191 -28.14 -0.75 -6.07
N ARG A 192 -28.06 -1.71 -5.13
CA ARG A 192 -28.18 -1.42 -3.68
C ARG A 192 -27.12 -0.43 -3.21
N VAL A 193 -25.87 -0.59 -3.64
CA VAL A 193 -24.79 0.37 -3.31
C VAL A 193 -25.09 1.75 -3.90
N ARG A 194 -25.53 1.82 -5.16
CA ARG A 194 -25.91 3.09 -5.81
C ARG A 194 -26.95 3.84 -4.98
N ASP A 195 -28.00 3.16 -4.54
CA ASP A 195 -29.05 3.79 -3.74
C ASP A 195 -28.53 4.22 -2.36
N GLY A 196 -27.71 3.40 -1.71
CA GLY A 196 -27.05 3.76 -0.45
C GLY A 196 -26.17 5.01 -0.58
N LEU A 197 -25.34 5.08 -1.62
CA LEU A 197 -24.46 6.22 -1.87
C LEU A 197 -25.24 7.52 -2.16
N ARG A 198 -26.38 7.44 -2.86
CA ARG A 198 -27.27 8.59 -3.08
C ARG A 198 -27.73 9.23 -1.78
N THR A 199 -27.83 8.46 -0.70
CA THR A 199 -28.24 9.01 0.60
C THR A 199 -27.12 9.69 1.36
N ILE A 200 -25.84 9.41 1.07
CA ILE A 200 -24.71 9.91 1.87
C ILE A 200 -23.83 10.92 1.15
N LEU A 201 -23.91 11.00 -0.18
CA LEU A 201 -23.11 11.89 -1.01
C LEU A 201 -23.90 13.12 -1.45
N GLY A 202 -23.24 14.28 -1.57
CA GLY A 202 -23.78 15.41 -2.31
C GLY A 202 -23.98 15.09 -3.79
N ALA A 203 -24.79 15.91 -4.49
CA ALA A 203 -25.18 15.64 -5.89
C ALA A 203 -23.98 15.46 -6.84
N ASP A 204 -22.96 16.31 -6.73
CA ASP A 204 -21.77 16.25 -7.58
C ASP A 204 -20.92 15.01 -7.29
N ALA A 205 -20.73 14.68 -6.02
CA ALA A 205 -20.03 13.47 -5.61
C ALA A 205 -20.81 12.22 -6.08
N PHE A 206 -22.14 12.23 -5.97
CA PHE A 206 -22.96 11.11 -6.41
C PHE A 206 -22.86 10.90 -7.93
N ALA A 207 -22.90 11.96 -8.74
CA ALA A 207 -22.76 11.85 -10.20
C ALA A 207 -21.42 11.21 -10.62
N LEU A 208 -20.33 11.57 -9.92
CA LEU A 208 -19.02 10.93 -10.13
C LEU A 208 -19.03 9.47 -9.68
N ALA A 209 -19.59 9.17 -8.51
CA ALA A 209 -19.69 7.80 -8.00
C ALA A 209 -20.54 6.90 -8.91
N GLU A 210 -21.60 7.44 -9.52
CA GLU A 210 -22.44 6.72 -10.49
C GLU A 210 -21.65 6.33 -11.74
N THR A 211 -20.77 7.21 -12.22
CA THR A 211 -19.86 6.90 -13.34
C THR A 211 -18.91 5.77 -12.97
N LEU A 212 -18.38 5.76 -11.74
CA LEU A 212 -17.52 4.66 -11.27
C LEU A 212 -18.29 3.35 -11.14
N LEU A 213 -19.52 3.39 -10.61
CA LEU A 213 -20.41 2.24 -10.44
C LEU A 213 -20.85 1.60 -11.76
N ALA A 214 -20.88 2.36 -12.87
CA ALA A 214 -21.17 1.82 -14.20
C ALA A 214 -20.16 0.73 -14.61
N GLY A 215 -18.95 0.74 -14.04
CA GLY A 215 -17.94 -0.30 -14.22
C GLY A 215 -18.15 -1.57 -13.38
N ALA A 216 -19.25 -1.66 -12.62
CA ALA A 216 -19.55 -2.70 -11.63
C ALA A 216 -18.58 -2.77 -10.43
N LEU A 217 -19.01 -3.49 -9.40
CA LEU A 217 -18.21 -3.77 -8.20
C LEU A 217 -17.45 -5.09 -8.33
N GLY A 218 -16.25 -5.15 -7.78
CA GLY A 218 -15.36 -6.31 -7.85
C GLY A 218 -14.97 -6.85 -6.47
N VAL A 219 -14.47 -8.08 -6.48
CA VAL A 219 -13.75 -8.71 -5.37
C VAL A 219 -12.38 -9.14 -5.88
N TYR A 220 -11.31 -8.74 -5.19
CA TYR A 220 -9.95 -9.15 -5.51
C TYR A 220 -9.43 -10.10 -4.43
N ILE A 221 -9.03 -11.31 -4.84
CA ILE A 221 -8.50 -12.35 -3.97
C ILE A 221 -7.04 -12.60 -4.30
N TYR A 222 -6.18 -12.54 -3.30
CA TYR A 222 -4.74 -12.75 -3.45
C TYR A 222 -4.14 -13.49 -2.26
N HIS A 223 -3.06 -14.22 -2.54
CA HIS A 223 -2.18 -14.78 -1.52
C HIS A 223 -1.12 -13.77 -1.10
N TYR A 224 -0.76 -13.78 0.18
CA TYR A 224 0.38 -13.04 0.72
C TYR A 224 1.16 -13.95 1.70
N PRO A 225 2.51 -13.92 1.71
CA PRO A 225 3.33 -14.89 2.45
C PRO A 225 3.26 -14.79 3.98
N ALA A 226 2.68 -13.73 4.52
CA ALA A 226 2.50 -13.49 5.95
C ALA A 226 1.14 -12.79 6.21
N ALA A 227 0.79 -12.53 7.47
CA ALA A 227 -0.27 -11.55 7.75
C ALA A 227 0.21 -10.16 7.28
N PRO A 228 -0.54 -9.45 6.40
CA PRO A 228 -0.11 -8.17 5.83
C PRO A 228 -0.32 -7.01 6.81
N ILE A 229 0.28 -7.10 8.00
CA ILE A 229 0.20 -6.07 9.05
C ILE A 229 0.93 -4.82 8.54
N ARG A 230 0.23 -3.69 8.45
CA ARG A 230 0.77 -2.45 7.86
C ARG A 230 1.34 -1.53 8.91
N ALA A 231 2.31 -0.69 8.52
CA ALA A 231 2.89 0.32 9.40
C ALA A 231 1.82 1.21 10.06
N ARG A 232 0.79 1.62 9.30
CA ARG A 232 -0.33 2.42 9.83
C ARG A 232 -1.16 1.72 10.91
N GLU A 233 -1.33 0.40 10.83
CA GLU A 233 -2.13 -0.35 11.81
C GLU A 233 -1.42 -0.38 13.16
N ILE A 234 -0.10 -0.54 13.14
CA ILE A 234 0.74 -0.50 14.33
C ILE A 234 0.84 0.92 14.89
N ASP A 235 0.73 1.92 14.03
CA ASP A 235 0.83 3.31 14.46
C ASP A 235 -0.21 3.70 15.49
N ALA A 236 -1.46 3.27 15.25
CA ALA A 236 -2.55 3.49 16.19
C ALA A 236 -2.33 2.76 17.52
N LEU A 237 -1.71 1.58 17.51
CA LEU A 237 -1.41 0.80 18.71
C LEU A 237 -0.29 1.42 19.55
N LEU A 238 0.66 2.11 18.90
CA LEU A 238 1.84 2.71 19.51
C LEU A 238 1.73 4.24 19.61
N ALA A 239 0.51 4.77 19.52
CA ALA A 239 0.25 6.20 19.61
C ALA A 239 0.70 6.76 20.96
N GLY A 240 1.34 7.93 20.93
CA GLY A 240 1.85 8.62 22.13
C GLY A 240 3.20 8.13 22.67
N LEU A 241 3.76 7.03 22.16
CA LEU A 241 5.09 6.56 22.56
C LEU A 241 6.21 7.40 21.93
N GLY A 242 7.27 7.68 22.69
CA GLY A 242 8.50 8.26 22.15
C GLY A 242 9.28 7.27 21.29
N PHE A 243 10.25 7.76 20.49
CA PHE A 243 11.06 6.94 19.57
C PHE A 243 11.64 5.67 20.22
N ARG A 244 12.30 5.80 21.38
CA ARG A 244 12.92 4.65 22.07
C ARG A 244 11.90 3.63 22.56
N GLU A 245 10.80 4.11 23.14
CA GLU A 245 9.74 3.25 23.69
C GLU A 245 9.03 2.49 22.58
N ARG A 246 8.78 3.17 21.45
CA ARG A 246 8.21 2.58 20.25
C ARG A 246 9.09 1.48 19.67
N LEU A 247 10.39 1.71 19.53
CA LEU A 247 11.32 0.67 19.07
C LEU A 247 11.33 -0.55 20.00
N LEU A 248 11.34 -0.33 21.32
CA LEU A 248 11.27 -1.42 22.29
C LEU A 248 9.95 -2.18 22.23
N ALA A 249 8.83 -1.48 21.99
CA ALA A 249 7.52 -2.11 21.82
C ALA A 249 7.50 -2.99 20.56
N LEU A 250 7.98 -2.47 19.42
CA LEU A 250 8.09 -3.25 18.16
C LEU A 250 8.92 -4.52 18.36
N LEU A 251 10.09 -4.41 19.00
CA LEU A 251 10.97 -5.55 19.26
C LEU A 251 10.33 -6.60 20.18
N ARG A 252 9.55 -6.18 21.19
CA ARG A 252 8.82 -7.10 22.08
C ARG A 252 7.74 -7.88 21.34
N GLU A 253 7.11 -7.26 20.35
CA GLU A 253 6.14 -7.89 19.45
C GLU A 253 6.81 -8.69 18.31
N GLY A 254 8.15 -8.87 18.35
CA GLY A 254 8.90 -9.63 17.35
C GLY A 254 9.09 -8.92 16.01
N CYS A 255 8.81 -7.62 15.94
CA CYS A 255 9.10 -6.79 14.77
C CYS A 255 10.48 -6.16 14.92
N ASP A 256 11.41 -6.49 14.01
CA ASP A 256 12.69 -5.79 13.86
C ASP A 256 12.51 -4.61 12.89
N PRO A 257 12.54 -3.35 13.37
CA PRO A 257 12.35 -2.19 12.51
C PRO A 257 13.46 -2.05 11.47
N GLY A 258 14.70 -2.44 11.80
CA GLY A 258 15.82 -2.39 10.87
C GLY A 258 15.62 -3.33 9.69
N ALA A 259 15.28 -4.60 9.98
CA ALA A 259 14.97 -5.58 8.94
C ALA A 259 13.73 -5.20 8.12
N THR A 260 12.71 -4.62 8.76
CA THR A 260 11.51 -4.10 8.06
C THR A 260 11.88 -3.01 7.06
N ILE A 261 12.64 -2.00 7.49
CA ILE A 261 13.07 -0.87 6.65
C ILE A 261 13.95 -1.37 5.50
N GLU A 262 14.90 -2.25 5.78
CA GLU A 262 15.75 -2.85 4.75
C GLU A 262 14.92 -3.63 3.72
N GLY A 263 13.92 -4.40 4.18
CA GLY A 263 12.97 -5.11 3.32
C GLY A 263 12.23 -4.17 2.37
N TRP A 264 11.68 -3.06 2.89
CA TRP A 264 11.00 -2.06 2.07
C TRP A 264 11.92 -1.40 1.05
N VAL A 265 13.13 -1.00 1.46
CA VAL A 265 14.11 -0.36 0.56
C VAL A 265 14.55 -1.33 -0.53
N ARG A 266 14.84 -2.58 -0.16
CA ARG A 266 15.21 -3.64 -1.12
C ARG A 266 14.09 -3.87 -2.13
N LEU A 267 12.86 -4.05 -1.66
CA LEU A 267 11.71 -4.26 -2.55
C LEU A 267 11.43 -3.05 -3.45
N PHE A 268 11.58 -1.83 -2.92
CA PHE A 268 11.49 -0.59 -3.71
C PHE A 268 12.51 -0.59 -4.86
N VAL A 269 13.79 -0.89 -4.58
CA VAL A 269 14.84 -0.95 -5.60
C VAL A 269 14.60 -2.10 -6.59
N ARG A 270 14.16 -3.28 -6.12
CA ARG A 270 13.79 -4.40 -6.99
C ARG A 270 12.68 -4.01 -7.96
N LEU A 271 11.64 -3.30 -7.50
CA LEU A 271 10.57 -2.80 -8.38
C LEU A 271 11.13 -1.90 -9.49
N LEU A 272 12.05 -0.99 -9.16
CA LEU A 272 12.73 -0.14 -10.15
C LEU A 272 13.51 -0.95 -11.19
N TYR A 273 14.27 -1.96 -10.75
CA TYR A 273 14.97 -2.88 -11.67
C TYR A 273 14.02 -3.68 -12.55
N LEU A 274 12.86 -4.07 -12.02
CA LEU A 274 11.81 -4.80 -12.73
C LEU A 274 10.99 -3.89 -13.66
N GLY A 275 11.31 -2.60 -13.75
CA GLY A 275 10.68 -1.63 -14.63
C GLY A 275 9.35 -1.09 -14.09
N PHE A 276 9.19 -1.03 -12.77
CA PHE A 276 8.03 -0.44 -12.11
C PHE A 276 8.42 0.76 -11.25
N LEU A 277 7.67 1.84 -11.41
CA LEU A 277 7.63 2.94 -10.46
C LEU A 277 6.59 2.59 -9.37
N PRO A 278 6.87 2.84 -8.07
CA PRO A 278 5.96 2.54 -6.96
C PRO A 278 4.64 3.35 -6.95
N GLY A 279 4.52 4.30 -7.86
CA GLY A 279 3.43 5.27 -7.95
C GLY A 279 3.69 6.23 -9.10
N THR A 280 2.64 6.95 -9.50
CA THR A 280 2.76 8.09 -10.42
C THR A 280 2.25 9.37 -9.76
N LEU A 281 2.48 10.52 -10.38
CA LEU A 281 1.86 11.78 -9.92
C LEU A 281 0.32 11.70 -9.92
N ALA A 282 -0.29 10.91 -10.81
CA ALA A 282 -1.73 10.65 -10.79
C ALA A 282 -2.17 9.86 -9.54
N SER A 283 -1.26 9.07 -8.96
CA SER A 283 -1.48 8.29 -7.74
C SER A 283 -1.33 9.10 -6.45
N LEU A 284 -0.93 10.38 -6.53
CA LEU A 284 -0.73 11.25 -5.36
C LEU A 284 -1.93 11.23 -4.41
N ARG A 285 -3.14 11.16 -4.97
CA ARG A 285 -4.40 11.16 -4.23
C ARG A 285 -4.96 9.77 -3.98
N THR A 286 -4.66 8.77 -4.82
CA THR A 286 -5.22 7.42 -4.68
C THR A 286 -4.43 6.52 -3.73
N GLY A 287 -3.21 6.94 -3.39
CA GLY A 287 -2.26 6.20 -2.56
C GLY A 287 -1.19 5.47 -3.36
N LEU A 288 -0.04 5.22 -2.72
CA LEU A 288 1.08 4.46 -3.27
C LEU A 288 1.31 3.18 -2.48
N CYS A 289 1.86 2.14 -3.11
CA CYS A 289 2.14 0.86 -2.44
C CYS A 289 3.17 1.00 -1.31
N CYS A 290 4.08 1.98 -1.39
CA CYS A 290 5.10 2.25 -0.38
C CYS A 290 4.68 3.27 0.70
N GLN A 291 3.39 3.64 0.80
CA GLN A 291 2.87 4.49 1.88
C GLN A 291 2.56 3.68 3.16
N PRO A 292 2.47 4.33 4.34
CA PRO A 292 2.34 3.62 5.62
C PRO A 292 1.13 2.66 5.70
N GLN A 293 0.03 2.98 5.02
CA GLN A 293 -1.16 2.13 4.98
C GLN A 293 -1.02 0.90 4.08
N ASN A 294 0.05 0.81 3.28
CA ASN A 294 0.28 -0.24 2.29
C ASN A 294 1.64 -0.94 2.50
N ALA A 295 2.54 -0.39 3.32
CA ALA A 295 3.81 -0.97 3.68
C ALA A 295 3.66 -1.95 4.85
N CYS A 296 3.94 -3.23 4.59
CA CYS A 296 3.78 -4.33 5.55
C CYS A 296 5.03 -4.52 6.41
N LEU A 297 4.86 -4.84 7.71
CA LEU A 297 5.98 -5.04 8.64
C LEU A 297 6.93 -6.17 8.27
N ASP A 298 6.51 -7.08 7.39
CA ASP A 298 7.38 -8.14 6.90
C ASP A 298 8.36 -7.68 5.80
N GLY A 299 8.38 -6.36 5.49
CA GLY A 299 9.21 -5.76 4.46
C GLY A 299 8.57 -5.73 3.07
N GLY A 300 7.28 -6.09 2.96
CA GLY A 300 6.55 -6.08 1.69
C GLY A 300 5.60 -4.90 1.48
N PHE A 301 4.90 -4.90 0.33
CA PHE A 301 3.89 -3.91 -0.03
C PHE A 301 2.60 -4.58 -0.49
N VAL A 302 1.45 -3.96 -0.19
CA VAL A 302 0.13 -4.31 -0.73
C VAL A 302 -0.46 -3.11 -1.49
N ASP A 303 -1.64 -3.28 -2.10
CA ASP A 303 -2.34 -2.23 -2.85
C ASP A 303 -1.53 -1.72 -4.07
N LEU A 304 -1.31 -2.62 -5.02
CA LEU A 304 -0.39 -2.43 -6.15
C LEU A 304 -0.98 -1.72 -7.37
N ASP A 305 -2.19 -1.17 -7.30
CA ASP A 305 -2.82 -0.41 -8.40
C ASP A 305 -1.99 0.83 -8.78
N SER A 306 -1.15 1.32 -7.86
CA SER A 306 -0.25 2.46 -8.07
C SER A 306 0.98 2.14 -8.94
N LEU A 307 1.32 0.86 -9.14
CA LEU A 307 2.49 0.52 -9.95
C LEU A 307 2.31 0.92 -11.41
N ALA A 308 3.30 1.57 -11.98
CA ALA A 308 3.31 1.98 -13.40
C ALA A 308 4.67 1.70 -14.04
N ALA A 309 4.69 1.36 -15.33
CA ALA A 309 5.94 1.33 -16.07
C ALA A 309 6.38 2.75 -16.45
N PRO A 310 7.69 3.07 -16.45
CA PRO A 310 8.18 4.36 -16.96
C PRO A 310 7.67 4.70 -18.37
N ALA A 311 7.50 3.69 -19.23
CA ALA A 311 7.01 3.84 -20.59
C ALA A 311 5.53 4.29 -20.70
N GLU A 312 4.77 4.25 -19.60
CA GLU A 312 3.38 4.74 -19.55
C GLU A 312 3.32 6.24 -19.26
N LEU A 313 4.44 6.86 -18.90
CA LEU A 313 4.51 8.28 -18.57
C LEU A 313 4.87 9.11 -19.81
N ALA A 314 4.30 10.30 -19.88
CA ALA A 314 4.41 11.17 -21.06
C ALA A 314 5.85 11.63 -21.33
N ASP A 315 6.64 11.90 -20.28
CA ASP A 315 8.00 12.44 -20.40
C ASP A 315 8.89 12.11 -19.20
N GLU A 316 10.17 12.51 -19.30
CA GLU A 316 11.18 12.34 -18.25
C GLU A 316 10.81 13.03 -16.94
N ALA A 317 10.17 14.21 -17.00
CA ALA A 317 9.81 14.97 -15.81
C ALA A 317 8.75 14.22 -14.99
N ALA A 318 7.79 13.57 -15.66
CA ALA A 318 6.81 12.71 -15.01
C ALA A 318 7.47 11.49 -14.32
N ILE A 319 8.49 10.89 -14.93
CA ILE A 319 9.26 9.79 -14.32
C ILE A 319 9.98 10.29 -13.06
N LEU A 320 10.70 11.41 -13.15
CA LEU A 320 11.44 11.99 -12.02
C LEU A 320 10.52 12.39 -10.86
N GLY A 321 9.38 13.03 -11.18
CA GLY A 321 8.37 13.38 -10.17
C GLY A 321 7.77 12.14 -9.49
N SER A 322 7.55 11.07 -10.25
CA SER A 322 7.04 9.80 -9.71
C SER A 322 8.06 9.09 -8.81
N LEU A 323 9.36 9.13 -9.17
CA LEU A 323 10.44 8.62 -8.32
C LEU A 323 10.55 9.39 -7.00
N GLN A 324 10.51 10.73 -7.07
CA GLN A 324 10.51 11.58 -5.88
C GLN A 324 9.30 11.27 -4.98
N LEU A 325 8.11 11.17 -5.57
CA LEU A 325 6.88 10.85 -4.84
C LEU A 325 6.97 9.47 -4.15
N GLY A 326 7.48 8.45 -4.85
CA GLY A 326 7.68 7.11 -4.31
C GLY A 326 8.69 7.10 -3.16
N PHE A 327 9.78 7.85 -3.29
CA PHE A 327 10.79 8.00 -2.24
C PHE A 327 10.21 8.70 -1.00
N ASP A 328 9.47 9.79 -1.18
CA ASP A 328 8.83 10.51 -0.08
C ASP A 328 7.77 9.65 0.62
N ALA A 329 7.04 8.82 -0.13
CA ALA A 329 6.13 7.83 0.44
C ALA A 329 6.88 6.78 1.28
N LEU A 330 8.00 6.26 0.79
CA LEU A 330 8.85 5.34 1.55
C LEU A 330 9.39 5.99 2.83
N LEU A 331 9.88 7.23 2.76
CA LEU A 331 10.31 7.98 3.94
C LEU A 331 9.19 8.16 4.96
N ARG A 332 7.96 8.45 4.51
CA ARG A 332 6.79 8.53 5.40
C ARG A 332 6.49 7.19 6.07
N SER A 333 6.67 6.06 5.39
CA SER A 333 6.50 4.72 5.98
C SER A 333 7.56 4.41 7.03
N VAL A 334 8.83 4.71 6.74
CA VAL A 334 9.93 4.57 7.72
C VAL A 334 9.68 5.46 8.95
N ARG A 335 9.28 6.71 8.71
CA ARG A 335 8.94 7.65 9.77
C ARG A 335 7.75 7.18 10.61
N SER A 336 6.65 6.78 9.98
CA SER A 336 5.48 6.24 10.69
C SER A 336 5.87 5.03 11.53
N LEU A 337 6.72 4.14 11.03
CA LEU A 337 7.21 3.00 11.81
C LEU A 337 8.00 3.43 13.05
N VAL A 338 8.95 4.36 12.92
CA VAL A 338 9.93 4.66 13.99
C VAL A 338 9.55 5.82 14.91
N THR A 339 8.80 6.80 14.43
CA THR A 339 8.40 8.01 15.19
C THR A 339 6.89 8.19 15.32
N GLY A 340 6.09 7.42 14.57
CA GLY A 340 4.65 7.59 14.48
C GLY A 340 4.19 8.59 13.42
N SER A 341 2.90 8.50 13.09
CA SER A 341 2.15 9.24 12.06
C SER A 341 1.75 10.62 12.53
N ASP A 342 1.32 10.72 13.79
CA ASP A 342 1.00 12.00 14.40
C ASP A 342 2.32 12.76 14.57
N GLU A 343 2.42 13.92 13.92
CA GLU A 343 3.26 14.96 14.49
C GLU A 343 2.59 15.28 15.82
N PRO A 344 3.16 14.93 16.99
CA PRO A 344 2.83 15.77 18.12
C PRO A 344 3.09 17.19 17.62
N ASP A 345 2.10 18.07 17.77
CA ASP A 345 2.33 19.51 17.78
C ASP A 345 3.48 19.71 18.77
N ARG A 346 4.72 19.62 18.27
CA ARG A 346 5.89 19.94 19.06
C ARG A 346 5.80 21.44 19.14
N ALA A 347 5.19 21.91 20.23
CA ALA A 347 5.24 23.30 20.64
C ALA A 347 6.72 23.70 20.57
N GLY A 348 7.10 24.39 19.48
CA GLY A 348 8.50 24.49 19.05
C GLY A 348 8.76 24.18 17.56
N ALA A 349 7.80 24.43 16.65
CA ALA A 349 7.92 24.27 15.19
C ALA A 349 9.06 25.08 14.52
N GLU A 350 9.91 25.74 15.31
CA GLU A 350 11.11 26.45 14.88
C GLU A 350 12.38 25.56 14.93
N GLU A 351 12.34 24.37 15.55
CA GLU A 351 13.47 23.46 15.53
C GLU A 351 13.61 22.76 14.18
N VAL A 352 14.80 22.89 13.57
CA VAL A 352 15.19 22.15 12.36
C VAL A 352 14.93 20.65 12.56
N ARG A 353 14.18 20.04 11.65
CA ARG A 353 13.84 18.61 11.65
C ARG A 353 15.05 17.73 11.30
N VAL A 354 16.06 17.72 12.18
CA VAL A 354 17.30 16.95 12.05
C VAL A 354 17.01 15.44 12.02
N ASP A 355 15.94 15.02 12.67
CA ASP A 355 15.42 13.64 12.65
C ASP A 355 15.04 13.18 11.24
N LEU A 356 14.28 14.00 10.50
CA LEU A 356 13.89 13.71 9.12
C LEU A 356 15.10 13.63 8.20
N HIS A 357 16.09 14.49 8.42
CA HIS A 357 17.35 14.44 7.68
C HIS A 357 18.13 13.14 7.96
N GLY A 358 18.19 12.72 9.22
CA GLY A 358 18.81 11.45 9.63
C GLY A 358 18.14 10.24 9.00
N ILE A 359 16.80 10.18 9.04
CA ILE A 359 16.01 9.12 8.38
C ILE A 359 16.27 9.11 6.88
N ALA A 360 16.20 10.27 6.22
CA ALA A 360 16.43 10.37 4.78
C ALA A 360 17.83 9.89 4.38
N ARG A 361 18.87 10.27 5.15
CA ARG A 361 20.25 9.80 4.91
C ARG A 361 20.40 8.30 5.11
N HIS A 362 19.75 7.75 6.14
CA HIS A 362 19.76 6.31 6.39
C HIS A 362 19.10 5.53 5.24
N VAL A 363 17.92 5.96 4.80
CA VAL A 363 17.21 5.33 3.68
C VAL A 363 17.99 5.46 2.38
N TRP A 364 18.62 6.61 2.10
CA TRP A 364 19.50 6.76 0.94
C TRP A 364 20.70 5.79 0.98
N ALA A 365 21.35 5.63 2.13
CA ALA A 365 22.46 4.69 2.26
C ALA A 365 22.01 3.24 2.00
N LEU A 366 20.81 2.87 2.46
CA LEU A 366 20.22 1.57 2.15
C LEU A 366 19.87 1.43 0.66
N ILE A 367 19.37 2.48 0.02
CA ILE A 367 19.10 2.47 -1.43
C ILE A 367 20.40 2.25 -2.20
N ASP A 368 21.47 2.97 -1.87
CA ASP A 368 22.77 2.82 -2.53
C ASP A 368 23.28 1.37 -2.41
N ALA A 369 23.21 0.80 -1.21
CA ALA A 369 23.58 -0.60 -0.98
C ALA A 369 22.67 -1.60 -1.73
N ALA A 370 21.37 -1.33 -1.79
CA ALA A 370 20.40 -2.17 -2.50
C ALA A 370 20.54 -2.08 -4.02
N VAL A 371 20.89 -0.91 -4.58
CA VAL A 371 21.12 -0.76 -6.02
C VAL A 371 22.25 -1.65 -6.48
N GLU A 372 23.32 -1.77 -5.69
CA GLU A 372 24.43 -2.68 -5.98
C GLU A 372 24.04 -4.14 -5.76
N SER A 373 23.46 -4.48 -4.61
CA SER A 373 23.21 -5.88 -4.22
C SER A 373 22.03 -6.54 -4.95
N GLU A 374 21.08 -5.76 -5.47
CA GLU A 374 19.90 -6.27 -6.19
C GLU A 374 20.07 -6.31 -7.71
N ALA A 375 21.22 -5.88 -8.24
CA ALA A 375 21.53 -6.07 -9.65
C ALA A 375 21.50 -7.58 -10.02
N ARG A 376 20.90 -7.92 -11.16
CA ARG A 376 20.86 -9.29 -11.70
C ARG A 376 21.17 -9.29 -13.19
N PRO A 377 21.68 -10.40 -13.75
CA PRO A 377 21.84 -10.54 -15.20
C PRO A 377 20.53 -10.25 -15.94
N GLY A 378 20.60 -9.38 -16.95
CA GLY A 378 19.44 -9.00 -17.76
C GLY A 378 18.51 -7.95 -17.15
N LEU A 379 18.70 -7.56 -15.88
CA LEU A 379 18.01 -6.40 -15.31
C LEU A 379 18.80 -5.13 -15.59
N ILE A 380 18.15 -4.17 -16.24
CA ILE A 380 18.74 -2.88 -16.58
C ILE A 380 17.77 -1.81 -16.09
N LEU A 381 18.24 -0.95 -15.18
CA LEU A 381 17.47 0.23 -14.78
C LEU A 381 17.21 1.12 -15.99
N ASP A 382 15.99 1.63 -16.07
CA ASP A 382 15.63 2.71 -16.98
C ASP A 382 16.68 3.84 -16.88
N PRO A 383 17.13 4.44 -18.01
CA PRO A 383 18.20 5.44 -17.99
C PRO A 383 17.89 6.65 -17.09
N THR A 384 16.62 7.08 -17.02
CA THR A 384 16.19 8.18 -16.16
C THR A 384 16.24 7.77 -14.70
N VAL A 385 15.75 6.57 -14.37
CA VAL A 385 15.82 6.02 -13.02
C VAL A 385 17.28 5.90 -12.56
N ARG A 386 18.17 5.40 -13.42
CA ARG A 386 19.61 5.31 -13.13
C ARG A 386 20.21 6.68 -12.83
N ARG A 387 19.88 7.71 -13.63
CA ARG A 387 20.34 9.09 -13.38
C ARG A 387 19.84 9.63 -12.05
N TRP A 388 18.59 9.38 -11.70
CA TRP A 388 17.99 9.82 -10.43
C TRP A 388 18.66 9.15 -9.22
N LEU A 389 18.98 7.86 -9.31
CA LEU A 389 19.72 7.13 -8.28
C LEU A 389 21.17 7.64 -8.14
N ALA A 390 21.81 7.99 -9.27
CA ALA A 390 23.17 8.52 -9.31
C ALA A 390 23.30 10.01 -8.92
N VAL A 391 22.21 10.68 -8.52
CA VAL A 391 22.28 12.09 -8.11
C VAL A 391 23.24 12.23 -6.93
N PRO A 392 24.21 13.16 -6.99
CA PRO A 392 25.20 13.26 -5.95
C PRO A 392 24.59 13.60 -4.59
N ARG A 393 25.03 12.88 -3.56
CA ARG A 393 24.45 12.95 -2.21
C ARG A 393 25.27 13.81 -1.23
N ARG A 394 26.47 14.25 -1.62
CA ARG A 394 27.31 15.17 -0.85
C ARG A 394 27.21 16.58 -1.40
N PHE A 395 27.34 17.57 -0.51
CA PHE A 395 27.34 18.97 -0.91
C PHE A 395 28.45 19.29 -1.91
N ASP A 396 29.65 18.69 -1.74
CA ASP A 396 30.77 18.92 -2.66
C ASP A 396 30.46 18.45 -4.08
N ASP A 397 29.78 17.31 -4.21
CA ASP A 397 29.40 16.78 -5.50
C ASP A 397 28.24 17.58 -6.13
N LEU A 398 27.29 18.04 -5.30
CA LEU A 398 26.24 18.97 -5.73
C LEU A 398 26.84 20.30 -6.17
N ALA A 399 27.80 20.84 -5.42
CA ALA A 399 28.51 22.07 -5.75
C ALA A 399 29.30 21.90 -7.05
N ALA A 400 29.94 20.75 -7.27
CA ALA A 400 30.60 20.42 -8.53
C ALA A 400 29.62 20.36 -9.71
N LEU A 401 28.42 19.79 -9.50
CA LEU A 401 27.37 19.70 -10.52
C LEU A 401 26.69 21.06 -10.81
N LEU A 402 26.56 21.91 -9.81
CA LEU A 402 25.97 23.26 -9.92
C LEU A 402 26.98 24.31 -10.42
N ARG A 403 28.29 24.12 -10.19
CA ARG A 403 29.34 25.10 -10.57
C ARG A 403 29.30 25.50 -12.05
N PRO A 404 29.11 24.59 -13.04
CA PRO A 404 28.96 24.96 -14.44
C PRO A 404 27.65 25.72 -14.76
N ARG A 405 26.59 25.50 -13.96
CA ARG A 405 25.27 26.15 -14.13
C ARG A 405 25.24 27.53 -13.47
N ALA A 406 25.86 27.68 -12.31
CA ALA A 406 26.06 28.95 -11.63
C ALA A 406 27.09 29.86 -12.36
N ALA A 407 27.97 29.28 -13.18
CA ALA A 407 28.93 30.03 -13.99
C ALA A 407 28.37 30.54 -15.32
N ARG A 408 27.14 30.15 -15.71
CA ARG A 408 26.45 30.77 -16.83
C ARG A 408 25.66 31.96 -16.29
N PRO A 409 26.00 33.22 -16.66
CA PRO A 409 25.16 34.34 -16.28
C PRO A 409 23.77 34.10 -16.85
N SER A 410 22.80 33.93 -15.96
CA SER A 410 21.40 33.88 -16.35
C SER A 410 20.94 35.29 -16.71
N THR A 411 19.90 35.42 -17.53
CA THR A 411 19.22 36.72 -17.72
C THR A 411 18.71 37.29 -16.39
N PHE A 412 18.39 36.40 -15.44
CA PHE A 412 18.09 36.78 -14.07
C PHE A 412 19.27 37.47 -13.39
N ASP A 413 20.53 37.07 -13.59
CA ASP A 413 21.70 37.73 -12.98
C ASP A 413 21.93 39.16 -13.50
N ALA A 414 21.47 39.47 -14.71
CA ALA A 414 21.51 40.83 -15.26
C ALA A 414 20.43 41.73 -14.61
N GLU A 415 19.24 41.19 -14.34
CA GLU A 415 18.10 41.90 -13.72
C GLU A 415 18.14 41.86 -12.17
N SER A 416 18.86 40.92 -11.58
CA SER A 416 18.97 40.62 -10.13
C SER A 416 19.94 41.55 -9.39
N ARG A 417 20.64 42.47 -10.06
CA ARG A 417 21.54 43.42 -9.38
C ARG A 417 20.81 44.20 -8.27
N ASP A 418 19.55 44.53 -8.50
CA ASP A 418 18.68 45.20 -7.53
C ASP A 418 18.24 44.25 -6.40
N PHE A 419 17.98 42.98 -6.71
CA PHE A 419 17.65 41.96 -5.71
C PHE A 419 18.83 41.64 -4.79
N HIS A 420 20.06 41.62 -5.34
CA HIS A 420 21.30 41.45 -4.59
C HIS A 420 21.63 42.67 -3.72
N ALA A 421 21.27 43.88 -4.16
CA ALA A 421 21.36 45.09 -3.35
C ALA A 421 20.34 45.07 -2.21
N PHE A 422 19.09 44.68 -2.50
CA PHE A 422 18.00 44.55 -1.54
C PHE A 422 18.29 43.46 -0.48
N GLY A 423 18.73 42.27 -0.88
CA GLY A 423 19.12 41.21 0.05
C GLY A 423 20.28 41.62 0.96
N ARG A 424 21.27 42.36 0.44
CA ARG A 424 22.37 42.92 1.25
C ARG A 424 21.95 44.08 2.14
N ALA A 425 20.88 44.81 1.80
CA ALA A 425 20.27 45.82 2.65
C ALA A 425 19.52 45.16 3.82
N LEU A 426 18.71 44.12 3.54
CA LEU A 426 18.01 43.32 4.55
C LEU A 426 18.97 42.66 5.56
N ILE A 427 20.06 42.05 5.09
CA ILE A 427 21.08 41.45 5.97
C ILE A 427 21.79 42.52 6.82
N ARG A 428 21.96 43.74 6.30
CA ARG A 428 22.56 44.85 7.06
C ARG A 428 21.61 45.43 8.11
N SER A 429 20.31 45.51 7.81
CA SER A 429 19.29 45.95 8.77
C SER A 429 18.94 44.91 9.84
N ALA A 430 19.26 43.63 9.59
CA ALA A 430 19.00 42.53 10.52
C ALA A 430 20.19 42.20 11.45
N ARG A 431 21.31 42.93 11.36
CA ARG A 431 22.40 42.82 12.32
C ARG A 431 22.21 43.88 13.41
N PRO A 432 22.26 43.49 14.70
CA PRO A 432 22.05 44.41 15.83
C PRO A 432 23.11 45.50 15.92
#